data_AF-A0A524F2D4-F1
#
_entry.id   AF-A0A524F2D4-F1
#
_cell.length_a   1.000
_cell.length_b   1.000
_cell.length_c   1.000
_cell.angle_alpha   90.00
_cell.angle_beta   90.00
_cell.angle_gamma   90.00
#
_symmetry.space_group_name_H-M   'P 1'
#
loop_
_entity.id
_entity.type
_entity.pdbx_description
1 polymer ?
#
loop_
_entity_poly.entity_id
_entity_poly.type
_entity_poly.pdbx_seq_one_letter_code
_entity_poly.pdbx_strand_id
1 'polypeptide(L)' 'MEEQRFKELVTDLNEFKGVEEMFLLDSDGNIAFKSSDFELDAEEAKTLLNSWKEKAGSLNFQGNRFAILKNDEIQLA' A
#
# COMPACT_ATOMS: atom_id res chain seq x y z
N MET A 1 6.15 13.51 -1.47
CA MET A 1 4.94 13.89 -0.70
C MET A 1 5.40 14.30 0.68
N GLU A 2 4.79 15.31 1.29
CA GLU A 2 5.07 15.69 2.68
C GLU A 2 4.17 14.90 3.66
N GLU A 3 4.64 14.63 4.87
CA GLU A 3 3.92 13.83 5.87
C GLU A 3 2.53 14.41 6.20
N GLN A 4 2.42 15.73 6.29
CA GLN A 4 1.15 16.41 6.57
C GLN A 4 0.10 16.11 5.49
N ARG A 5 0.50 16.14 4.21
CA ARG A 5 -0.38 15.83 3.09
C ARG A 5 -0.79 14.36 3.06
N PHE A 6 0.09 13.45 3.51
CA PHE A 6 -0.27 12.04 3.68
C PHE A 6 -1.33 11.86 4.78
N LYS A 7 -1.19 12.55 5.92
CA LYS A 7 -2.18 12.49 7.01
C LYS A 7 -3.56 13.01 6.59
N GLU A 8 -3.59 14.08 5.79
CA GLU A 8 -4.83 14.59 5.20
C GLU A 8 -5.49 13.53 4.30
N LEU A 9 -4.72 12.91 3.39
CA LEU A 9 -5.22 11.83 2.53
C LEU A 9 -5.75 10.63 3.33
N VAL A 10 -5.05 10.21 4.39
CA VAL A 10 -5.52 9.13 5.28
C VAL A 10 -6.84 9.51 5.94
N THR A 11 -6.99 10.77 6.35
CA THR A 11 -8.24 11.26 6.98
C THR A 11 -9.39 11.23 5.98
N ASP A 12 -9.18 11.75 4.77
CA ASP A 12 -10.17 11.74 3.69
C ASP A 12 -10.56 10.31 3.29
N LEU A 13 -9.59 9.39 3.27
CA LEU A 13 -9.83 8.00 2.88
C LEU A 13 -10.47 7.17 4.00
N ASN A 14 -10.24 7.53 5.26
CA ASN A 14 -10.93 6.93 6.41
C ASN A 14 -12.44 7.24 6.43
N GLU A 15 -12.92 8.22 5.64
CA GLU A 15 -14.35 8.43 5.45
C GLU A 15 -15.03 7.25 4.71
N PHE A 16 -14.26 6.45 3.97
CA PHE A 16 -14.74 5.25 3.30
C PHE A 16 -14.66 4.02 4.23
N LYS A 17 -15.83 3.46 4.57
CA LYS A 17 -15.90 2.22 5.35
C LYS A 17 -15.13 1.09 4.66
N GLY A 18 -14.20 0.48 5.38
CA GLY A 18 -13.45 -0.70 4.94
C GLY A 18 -11.97 -0.45 4.64
N VAL A 19 -11.48 0.78 4.76
CA VAL A 19 -10.03 1.06 4.80
C VAL A 19 -9.54 0.87 6.24
N GLU A 20 -8.61 -0.06 6.44
CA GLU A 20 -8.04 -0.35 7.77
C GLU A 20 -6.61 0.20 7.91
N GLU A 21 -5.79 0.02 6.89
CA GLU A 21 -4.36 0.38 6.90
C GLU A 21 -3.97 1.09 5.61
N MET A 22 -3.10 2.10 5.72
CA MET A 22 -2.56 2.83 4.59
C MET A 22 -1.07 3.08 4.75
N PHE A 23 -0.34 2.93 3.66
CA PHE A 23 1.08 3.23 3.62
C PHE A 23 1.47 3.73 2.24
N LEU A 24 2.58 4.47 2.20
CA LEU A 24 3.18 4.95 0.97
C LEU A 24 4.53 4.27 0.79
N LEU A 25 4.73 3.64 -0.37
CA LEU A 25 6.02 3.14 -0.80
C LEU A 25 6.67 4.12 -1.78
N ASP A 26 8.00 4.23 -1.74
CA ASP A 26 8.77 4.84 -2.82
C ASP A 26 8.95 3.88 -4.01
N SER A 27 9.65 4.34 -5.06
CA SER A 27 9.89 3.56 -6.29
C SER A 27 10.72 2.29 -6.08
N ASP A 28 11.46 2.24 -4.97
CA ASP A 28 12.37 1.16 -4.59
C ASP A 28 11.72 0.19 -3.58
N GLY A 29 10.48 0.48 -3.17
CA GLY A 29 9.70 -0.33 -2.23
C GLY A 29 10.01 -0.05 -0.77
N ASN A 30 10.68 1.06 -0.45
CA ASN A 30 10.86 1.48 0.94
C ASN A 30 9.59 2.18 1.44
N ILE A 31 9.27 1.97 2.71
CA ILE A 31 8.10 2.59 3.35
C ILE A 31 8.43 4.05 3.67
N ALA A 32 7.74 4.98 3.00
CA ALA A 32 7.87 6.41 3.24
C ALA A 32 6.98 6.86 4.41
N PHE A 33 5.72 6.40 4.44
CA PHE A 33 4.75 6.73 5.49
C PHE A 33 3.82 5.55 5.80
N LYS A 34 3.33 5.50 7.05
CA LYS A 34 2.25 4.58 7.51
C LYS A 34 1.17 5.39 8.23
N SER A 35 -0.09 5.01 8.06
CA SER A 35 -1.23 5.65 8.76
C SER A 35 -1.27 5.32 10.25
N SER A 36 -0.75 4.17 10.63
CA SER A 36 -0.76 3.60 11.96
C SER A 36 0.47 2.73 12.15
N ASP A 37 0.71 2.31 13.39
CA ASP A 37 1.80 1.38 13.68
C ASP A 37 1.33 -0.06 13.53
N PHE A 38 1.42 -0.58 12.31
CA PHE A 38 1.20 -1.99 11.98
C PHE A 38 2.50 -2.64 11.50
N GLU A 39 2.55 -3.97 11.59
CA GLU A 39 3.68 -4.76 11.13
C GLU A 39 3.70 -4.78 9.59
N LEU A 40 4.77 -4.27 9.01
CA LEU A 40 5.10 -4.40 7.59
C LEU A 40 6.62 -4.22 7.49
N ASP A 41 7.33 -5.31 7.22
CA ASP A 41 8.77 -5.24 7.08
C ASP A 41 9.18 -4.78 5.66
N ALA A 42 10.45 -4.41 5.51
CA ALA A 42 10.97 -3.86 4.27
C ALA A 42 11.04 -4.88 3.11
N GLU A 43 11.17 -6.18 3.42
CA GLU A 43 11.21 -7.24 2.41
C GLU A 43 9.79 -7.52 1.87
N GLU A 44 8.81 -7.57 2.77
CA GLU A 44 7.40 -7.69 2.46
C GLU A 44 6.90 -6.48 1.65
N ALA A 45 7.27 -5.25 2.05
CA ALA A 45 6.95 -4.03 1.29
C ALA A 45 7.48 -4.07 -0.16
N LYS A 46 8.72 -4.56 -0.36
CA LYS A 46 9.29 -4.75 -1.71
C LYS A 46 8.57 -5.84 -2.48
N THR A 47 8.17 -6.91 -1.81
CA THR A 47 7.42 -8.01 -2.43
C THR A 47 6.04 -7.55 -2.91
N LEU A 48 5.36 -6.68 -2.16
CA LEU A 48 4.11 -6.05 -2.59
C LEU A 48 4.31 -5.23 -3.87
N LEU A 49 5.34 -4.38 -3.90
CA LEU A 49 5.65 -3.55 -5.07
C LEU A 49 5.97 -4.42 -6.30
N ASN A 50 6.74 -5.49 -6.12
CA ASN A 50 7.07 -6.42 -7.20
C ASN A 50 5.83 -7.19 -7.67
N SER A 51 4.96 -7.63 -6.77
CA SER A 51 3.68 -8.28 -7.11
C SER A 51 2.81 -7.40 -8.00
N TRP A 52 2.81 -6.08 -7.73
CA TRP A 52 2.15 -5.10 -8.59
C TRP A 52 2.82 -4.99 -9.96
N LYS A 53 4.14 -4.74 -10.00
CA LYS A 53 4.93 -4.58 -11.25
C LYS A 53 4.87 -5.81 -12.16
N GLU A 54 4.91 -7.01 -11.59
CA GLU A 54 4.95 -8.28 -12.30
C GLU A 54 3.56 -8.86 -12.62
N LYS A 55 2.48 -8.14 -12.26
CA LYS A 55 1.10 -8.60 -12.45
C LYS A 55 0.84 -9.98 -11.82
N ALA A 56 1.34 -10.20 -10.61
CA ALA A 56 1.16 -11.45 -9.88
C ALA A 56 -0.33 -11.75 -9.62
N GLY A 57 -0.69 -13.03 -9.47
CA GLY A 57 -2.06 -13.45 -9.15
C GLY A 57 -2.39 -13.41 -7.65
N SER A 58 -1.37 -13.30 -6.78
CA SER A 58 -1.54 -13.23 -5.33
C SER A 58 -0.36 -12.50 -4.70
N LEU A 59 -0.57 -11.96 -3.50
CA LEU A 59 0.48 -11.38 -2.65
C LEU A 59 0.38 -11.91 -1.22
N ASN A 60 1.46 -11.79 -0.46
CA ASN A 60 1.45 -11.97 0.98
C ASN A 60 1.53 -10.60 1.65
N PHE A 61 0.75 -10.42 2.71
CA PHE A 61 0.73 -9.21 3.52
C PHE A 61 0.40 -9.59 4.97
N GLN A 62 1.25 -9.23 5.92
CA GLN A 62 1.09 -9.54 7.35
C GLN A 62 0.87 -11.03 7.63
N GLY A 63 1.62 -11.89 6.92
CA GLY A 63 1.48 -13.35 7.04
C GLY A 63 0.21 -13.95 6.43
N ASN A 64 -0.65 -13.13 5.84
CA ASN A 64 -1.86 -13.56 5.13
C ASN A 64 -1.66 -13.53 3.63
N ARG A 65 -2.25 -14.49 2.91
CA ARG A 65 -2.20 -14.53 1.45
C ARG A 65 -3.49 -13.97 0.84
N PHE A 66 -3.34 -13.00 -0.06
CA PHE A 66 -4.45 -12.35 -0.75
C PHE A 66 -4.41 -12.65 -2.25
N ALA A 67 -5.56 -12.89 -2.85
CA ALA A 67 -5.70 -12.94 -4.31
C ALA A 67 -5.81 -11.53 -4.88
N ILE A 68 -5.08 -11.26 -5.97
CA ILE A 68 -5.13 -9.96 -6.63
C ILE A 68 -6.30 -9.97 -7.62
N LEU A 69 -7.37 -9.25 -7.29
CA LEU A 69 -8.57 -9.16 -8.14
C LEU A 69 -8.46 -8.10 -9.24
N LYS A 70 -7.67 -7.05 -8.99
CA LYS A 70 -7.43 -5.95 -9.93
C LYS A 70 -6.01 -5.40 -9.75
N ASN A 71 -5.31 -5.21 -10.85
CA ASN A 71 -3.95 -4.66 -10.89
C ASN A 71 -3.78 -3.83 -12.16
N ASP A 72 -4.44 -2.68 -12.18
CA ASP A 72 -4.35 -1.72 -13.28
C ASP A 72 -3.59 -0.49 -12.79
N GLU A 73 -2.88 0.17 -13.70
CA GLU A 73 -2.34 1.49 -13.40
C GLU A 73 -3.51 2.48 -13.28
N ILE A 74 -3.51 3.25 -12.19
CA ILE A 74 -4.47 4.33 -12.03
C ILE A 74 -3.96 5.51 -12.85
N GLN A 75 -4.58 5.77 -14.00
CA GLN A 75 -4.39 7.02 -14.72
C GLN A 75 -5.24 8.10 -14.06
N LEU A 76 -4.60 9.13 -13.51
CA LEU A 76 -5.26 10.34 -13.08
C LEU A 76 -5.44 11.22 -14.33
N ALA A 77 -6.69 11.44 -14.73
CA ALA A 77 -7.06 12.30 -15.86
C ALA A 77 -6.87 13.79 -15.55
#